data_AF-Q39669-F1
#
_entry.id   AF-Q39669-F1
#
_cell.length_a   1.000
_cell.length_b   1.000
_cell.length_c   1.000
_cell.angle_alpha   90.00
_cell.angle_beta   90.00
_cell.angle_gamma   90.00
#
_symmetry.space_group_name_H-M   'P 1'
#
loop_
_entity.id
_entity.type
_entity.pdbx_description
1 polymer ?
#
loop_
_entity_poly.entity_id
_entity_poly.type
_entity_poly.pdbx_seq_one_letter_code
_entity_poly.pdbx_strand_id
1 'polypeptide(L)'
;HYSATDIPQAVRFLFQKNKSRMIVDCHATFVPVIQDESLDKPLCLGGSTLRAPHGCHAQYMANMGSIGTLVMAVIVHANDKVTGSHQKHEEKLWGLVACHHKSARSLPFP
;
A
#
# COMPACT_ATOMS: atom_id res chain seq x y z
N HIS A 1 8.58 18.10 3.94
CA HIS A 1 8.93 17.23 2.81
C HIS A 1 9.54 15.93 3.34
N TYR A 2 9.40 14.83 2.60
CA TYR A 2 9.90 13.50 2.97
C TYR A 2 10.80 12.96 1.86
N SER A 3 11.68 12.00 2.20
CA SER A 3 12.56 11.38 1.21
C SER A 3 11.77 10.50 0.25
N ALA A 4 12.18 10.45 -1.03
CA ALA A 4 11.60 9.51 -1.99
C ALA A 4 11.81 8.04 -1.58
N THR A 5 12.78 7.76 -0.72
CA THR A 5 13.08 6.43 -0.18
C THR A 5 12.06 5.97 0.87
N ASP A 6 11.29 6.87 1.47
CA ASP A 6 10.28 6.52 2.49
C ASP A 6 9.17 5.66 1.87
N ILE A 7 8.94 5.78 0.56
CA ILE A 7 8.00 4.97 -0.21
C ILE A 7 8.71 4.35 -1.43
N PRO A 8 9.21 3.11 -1.30
CA PRO A 8 9.92 2.42 -2.38
C PRO A 8 9.11 2.33 -3.68
N GLN A 9 9.79 2.29 -4.82
CA GLN A 9 9.14 2.22 -6.14
C GLN A 9 8.18 1.03 -6.26
N ALA A 10 8.54 -0.14 -5.72
CA ALA A 10 7.66 -1.31 -5.69
C ALA A 10 6.36 -1.07 -4.91
N VAL A 11 6.40 -0.29 -3.81
CA VAL A 11 5.22 0.08 -3.03
C VAL A 11 4.34 1.06 -3.80
N ARG A 12 4.93 2.04 -4.48
CA ARG A 12 4.20 2.95 -5.37
C ARG A 12 3.48 2.19 -6.50
N PHE A 13 4.15 1.22 -7.11
CA PHE A 13 3.53 0.34 -8.11
C PHE A 13 2.39 -0.51 -7.52
N LEU A 14 2.54 -1.02 -6.29
CA LEU A 14 1.45 -1.72 -5.60
C LEU A 14 0.25 -0.81 -5.35
N PHE A 15 0.43 0.49 -5.09
CA PHE A 15 -0.68 1.43 -4.93
C PHE A 15 -1.41 1.76 -6.23
N GLN A 16 -0.78 1.59 -7.39
CA GLN A 16 -1.49 1.65 -8.69
C GLN A 16 -2.48 0.48 -8.84
N LYS A 17 -2.10 -0.71 -8.34
CA LYS A 17 -2.96 -1.91 -8.40
C LYS A 17 -3.98 -1.97 -7.26
N ASN A 18 -3.53 -1.69 -6.04
CA ASN A 18 -4.31 -1.75 -4.81
C ASN A 18 -4.50 -0.33 -4.29
N LYS A 19 -5.64 0.27 -4.64
CA LYS A 19 -5.89 1.70 -4.46
C LYS A 19 -6.13 2.11 -3.00
N SER A 20 -6.27 1.15 -2.08
CA SER A 20 -6.37 1.39 -0.64
C SER A 20 -5.56 0.36 0.15
N ARG A 21 -5.03 0.79 1.29
CA ARG A 21 -4.31 -0.07 2.23
C ARG A 21 -4.55 0.39 3.66
N MET A 22 -4.96 -0.54 4.51
CA MET A 22 -5.15 -0.31 5.93
C MET A 22 -4.15 -1.12 6.75
N ILE A 23 -3.61 -0.52 7.80
CA ILE A 23 -2.90 -1.22 8.86
C ILE A 23 -3.60 -0.83 10.15
N VAL A 24 -4.22 -1.80 10.82
CA VAL A 24 -5.01 -1.53 12.03
C VAL A 24 -4.11 -1.13 13.20
N ASP A 25 -2.98 -1.83 13.35
CA ASP A 25 -2.02 -1.66 14.43
C ASP A 25 -0.61 -2.06 13.96
N CYS A 26 0.38 -1.16 14.08
CA CYS A 26 1.77 -1.43 13.72
C CYS A 26 2.53 -2.29 14.75
N HIS A 27 2.00 -2.43 15.97
CA HIS A 27 2.59 -3.24 17.04
C HIS A 27 2.00 -4.67 17.11
N ALA A 28 0.96 -4.96 16.31
CA ALA A 28 0.36 -6.28 16.28
C ALA A 28 1.36 -7.35 15.82
N THR A 29 1.32 -8.51 16.49
CA THR A 29 2.14 -9.66 16.11
C THR A 29 1.67 -10.22 14.77
N PHE A 30 2.62 -10.47 13.85
CA PHE A 30 2.30 -11.03 12.54
C PHE A 30 1.88 -12.49 12.66
N VAL A 31 0.81 -12.86 11.93
CA VAL A 31 0.30 -14.22 11.88
C VAL A 31 0.82 -14.91 10.62
N PRO A 32 1.51 -16.06 10.73
CA PRO A 32 1.99 -16.79 9.57
C PRO A 32 0.81 -17.40 8.79
N VAL A 33 0.92 -17.40 7.45
CA VAL A 33 -0.01 -18.11 6.58
C VAL A 33 0.51 -19.53 6.41
N ILE A 34 -0.33 -20.52 6.73
CA ILE A 34 -0.05 -21.92 6.42
C ILE A 34 -0.42 -22.14 4.95
N GLN A 35 0.53 -22.64 4.17
CA GLN A 35 0.36 -22.94 2.76
C GLN A 35 0.68 -24.41 2.49
N ASP A 36 0.10 -24.97 1.43
CA ASP A 36 0.38 -26.34 1.01
C ASP A 36 1.86 -26.48 0.61
N GLU A 37 2.48 -27.59 0.99
CA GLU A 37 3.88 -27.90 0.66
C GLU A 37 4.09 -28.10 -0.84
N SER A 38 3.03 -28.41 -1.60
CA SER A 38 3.07 -28.55 -3.04
C SER A 38 3.27 -27.22 -3.79
N LEU A 39 3.21 -26.07 -3.10
CA LEU A 39 3.43 -24.77 -3.69
C LEU A 39 4.92 -24.43 -3.73
N ASP A 40 5.49 -24.33 -4.93
CA ASP A 40 6.91 -23.99 -5.14
C ASP A 40 7.30 -22.58 -4.65
N LYS A 41 6.30 -21.71 -4.42
CA LYS A 41 6.52 -20.30 -4.05
C LYS A 41 5.49 -19.84 -3.01
N PRO A 42 5.86 -18.88 -2.15
CA PRO A 42 4.91 -18.28 -1.22
C PRO A 42 3.70 -17.65 -1.93
N LEU A 43 2.54 -17.73 -1.28
CA LEU A 43 1.33 -17.05 -1.77
C LEU A 43 1.56 -15.54 -1.95
N CYS A 44 1.15 -15.02 -3.11
CA CYS A 44 1.24 -13.59 -3.38
C CYS A 44 0.12 -12.82 -2.66
N LEU A 45 0.43 -12.25 -1.50
CA LEU A 45 -0.52 -11.44 -0.72
C LEU A 45 -0.61 -9.98 -1.18
N GLY A 46 -0.05 -9.64 -2.35
CA GLY A 46 0.05 -8.26 -2.83
C GLY A 46 -1.28 -7.50 -2.83
N GLY A 47 -2.38 -8.20 -3.15
CA GLY A 47 -3.75 -7.66 -3.15
C GLY A 47 -4.59 -8.02 -1.91
N SER A 48 -4.03 -8.68 -0.90
CA SER A 48 -4.75 -8.97 0.34
C SER A 48 -4.88 -7.71 1.20
N THR A 49 -6.10 -7.45 1.68
CA THR A 49 -6.40 -6.35 2.60
C THR A 49 -5.76 -6.54 3.98
N LEU A 50 -5.49 -7.79 4.36
CA LEU A 50 -4.87 -8.15 5.65
C LEU A 50 -3.36 -8.33 5.58
N ARG A 51 -2.72 -8.00 4.44
CA ARG A 51 -1.28 -8.15 4.28
C ARG A 51 -0.53 -7.32 5.31
N ALA A 52 0.26 -8.01 6.15
CA ALA A 52 1.12 -7.40 7.14
C ALA A 52 2.08 -6.34 6.54
N PRO A 53 2.35 -5.24 7.26
CA PRO A 53 3.41 -4.32 6.85
C PRO A 53 4.79 -4.98 6.90
N HIS A 54 5.67 -4.55 6.02
CA HIS A 54 7.09 -4.85 6.15
C HIS A 54 7.63 -4.24 7.45
N GLY A 55 8.54 -4.95 8.15
CA GLY A 55 9.04 -4.53 9.47
C GLY A 55 9.60 -3.11 9.50
N CYS A 56 10.34 -2.70 8.47
CA CYS A 56 10.84 -1.32 8.34
C CYS A 56 9.69 -0.28 8.37
N HIS A 57 8.58 -0.57 7.69
CA HIS A 57 7.43 0.35 7.67
C HIS A 57 6.64 0.31 8.98
N ALA A 58 6.51 -0.85 9.62
CA ALA A 58 5.92 -0.96 10.97
C ALA A 58 6.72 -0.14 11.99
N GLN A 59 8.05 -0.20 11.95
CA GLN A 59 8.91 0.61 12.80
C GLN A 59 8.83 2.11 12.45
N TYR A 60 8.75 2.46 11.16
CA TYR A 60 8.53 3.84 10.74
C TYR A 60 7.24 4.41 11.32
N MET A 61 6.14 3.65 11.25
CA MET A 61 4.85 3.99 11.86
C MET A 61 4.96 4.21 13.37
N ALA A 62 5.61 3.28 14.09
CA ALA A 62 5.86 3.38 15.51
C ALA A 62 6.66 4.64 15.88
N ASN A 63 7.74 4.92 15.15
CA ASN A 63 8.57 6.11 15.35
C ASN A 63 7.80 7.42 15.10
N MET A 64 6.84 7.40 14.17
CA MET A 64 5.95 8.54 13.88
C MET A 64 4.80 8.70 14.89
N GLY A 65 4.60 7.72 15.79
CA GLY A 65 3.44 7.69 16.70
C GLY A 65 2.11 7.39 16.00
N SER A 66 2.16 6.76 14.83
CA SER A 66 1.00 6.37 14.04
C SER A 66 0.71 4.88 14.24
N ILE A 67 -0.22 4.55 15.13
CA ILE A 67 -0.55 3.17 15.47
C ILE A 67 -1.36 2.52 14.33
N GLY A 68 -2.44 3.19 13.90
CA GLY A 68 -3.27 2.76 12.78
C GLY A 68 -3.09 3.67 11.57
N THR A 69 -3.11 3.12 10.36
CA THR A 69 -3.07 3.89 9.11
C THR A 69 -4.09 3.42 8.09
N LEU A 70 -4.61 4.37 7.31
CA LEU A 70 -5.32 4.14 6.06
C LEU A 70 -4.66 5.00 4.98
N VAL A 71 -4.20 4.38 3.90
CA VAL A 71 -3.57 5.08 2.78
C VAL A 71 -4.35 4.78 1.51
N MET A 72 -4.70 5.81 0.76
CA MET A 72 -5.45 5.74 -0.48
C MET A 72 -4.67 6.37 -1.64
N ALA A 73 -4.67 5.71 -2.78
CA ALA A 73 -3.98 6.16 -3.98
C ALA A 73 -4.78 7.23 -4.73
N VAL A 74 -4.12 8.32 -5.08
CA VAL A 74 -4.65 9.32 -6.03
C VAL A 74 -4.09 8.99 -7.41
N ILE A 75 -4.94 8.43 -8.25
CA ILE A 75 -4.61 8.05 -9.63
C ILE A 75 -5.17 9.11 -10.58
N VAL A 76 -4.35 9.56 -11.52
CA VAL A 76 -4.76 10.49 -12.59
C VAL A 76 -4.55 9.83 -13.95
N HIS A 77 -5.41 10.15 -14.90
CA HIS A 77 -5.25 9.70 -16.28
C HIS A 77 -4.26 10.64 -16.97
N ALA A 78 -3.19 10.08 -17.54
CA ALA A 78 -2.36 10.81 -18.47
C ALA A 78 -3.17 11.05 -19.76
N ASN A 79 -3.33 12.31 -20.12
CA ASN A 79 -3.85 12.70 -21.42
C ASN A 79 -2.66 12.97 -22.32
N ASP A 80 -2.16 11.97 -23.03
CA ASP A 80 -1.21 12.18 -24.12
C ASP A 80 -1.95 12.80 -25.31
N LYS A 81 -2.24 14.10 -25.22
CA LYS A 81 -2.73 14.89 -26.36
C LYS A 81 -1.61 15.31 -27.32
N VAL A 82 -0.37 14.86 -27.10
CA VAL A 82 0.81 15.37 -27.83
C VAL A 82 1.24 14.45 -28.98
N THR A 83 0.80 13.20 -29.04
CA THR A 83 1.04 12.35 -30.21
C THR A 83 -0.26 11.67 -30.60
N GLY A 84 -0.66 11.77 -31.87
CA GLY A 84 -1.85 11.11 -32.43
C GLY A 84 -1.71 9.58 -32.51
N SER A 85 -1.08 8.97 -31.51
CA SER A 85 -0.98 7.54 -31.35
C SER A 85 -2.17 7.05 -30.51
N HIS A 86 -2.73 5.89 -30.87
CA HIS A 86 -3.74 5.18 -30.08
C HIS A 86 -3.12 4.62 -28.78
N GLN A 87 -2.51 5.47 -27.96
CA GLN A 87 -1.92 5.08 -26.69
C GLN A 87 -2.99 5.10 -25.61
N LYS A 88 -3.32 3.88 -25.18
CA LYS A 88 -4.13 3.53 -24.01
C LYS A 88 -3.85 4.50 -22.86
N HIS A 89 -4.88 5.20 -22.36
CA HIS A 89 -4.78 6.11 -21.21
C HIS A 89 -3.97 5.45 -20.08
N GLU A 90 -2.77 5.96 -19.81
CA GLU A 90 -1.92 5.43 -18.74
C GLU A 90 -2.37 6.03 -17.39
N GLU A 91 -2.70 5.15 -16.44
CA GLU A 91 -3.00 5.54 -15.05
C GLU A 91 -1.69 5.85 -14.31
N LYS A 92 -1.52 7.10 -13.86
CA LYS A 92 -0.35 7.54 -13.09
C LYS A 92 -0.71 7.74 -11.62
N LEU A 93 0.12 7.21 -10.71
CA LEU A 93 0.05 7.55 -9.29
C LEU A 93 0.53 9.00 -9.11
N TRP A 94 -0.41 9.91 -8.86
CA TRP A 94 -0.10 11.32 -8.60
C TRP A 94 0.36 11.53 -7.16
N GLY A 95 -0.29 10.86 -6.21
CA GLY A 95 0.01 11.00 -4.80
C GLY A 95 -0.78 10.03 -3.93
N LEU A 96 -0.70 10.23 -2.62
CA LEU A 96 -1.38 9.42 -1.62
C LEU A 96 -2.14 10.33 -0.65
N VAL A 97 -3.35 9.93 -0.28
CA VAL A 97 -4.04 10.44 0.91
C VAL A 97 -3.70 9.50 2.06
N ALA A 98 -3.01 10.01 3.08
CA ALA A 98 -2.59 9.24 4.24
C ALA A 98 -3.34 9.70 5.50
N CYS A 99 -4.01 8.76 6.15
CA CYS A 99 -4.71 8.96 7.42
C CYS A 99 -3.99 8.19 8.52
N HIS A 100 -3.72 8.87 9.64
CA HIS A 100 -3.03 8.31 10.80
C HIS A 100 -3.96 8.31 12.02
N HIS A 101 -3.81 7.30 12.88
CA HIS A 101 -4.55 7.20 14.14
C HIS A 101 -3.59 6.88 15.30
N LYS A 102 -3.79 7.55 16.45
CA LYS A 102 -2.98 7.36 17.66
C LYS A 102 -3.33 6.09 18.45
N SER A 103 -4.26 5.29 17.94
CA SER A 103 -4.71 4.02 18.53
C SER A 103 -5.03 3.05 17.41
N ALA A 104 -5.09 1.76 17.74
CA ALA A 104 -5.56 0.75 16.80
C ALA A 104 -6.95 1.13 16.28
N ARG A 105 -7.15 1.09 14.96
CA ARG A 105 -8.43 1.44 14.34
C ARG A 105 -8.67 0.60 13.09
N SER A 106 -9.71 -0.21 13.15
CA SER A 106 -10.26 -0.94 12.01
C SER A 106 -11.50 -0.22 11.52
N LEU A 107 -11.66 -0.11 10.20
CA LEU A 107 -12.86 0.41 9.56
C LEU A 107 -13.48 -0.70 8.70
N PRO A 108 -14.81 -0.80 8.63
CA PRO A 108 -15.46 -1.76 7.74
C PRO A 108 -15.12 -1.46 6.28
N PHE A 109 -14.98 -2.52 5.49
CA PHE A 109 -14.81 -2.40 4.03
C PHE A 109 -16.15 -1.96 3.41
N PRO A 110 -16.16 -1.00 2.47
CA PRO A 110 -17.37 -0.58 1.75
C PRO A 110 -17.90 -1.65 0.78
#